data_AF-A0A6N2K4I3-F1
#
_entry.id   AF-A0A6N2K4I3-F1
#
_cell.length_a   1.000
_cell.length_b   1.000
_cell.length_c   1.000
_cell.angle_alpha   90.00
_cell.angle_beta   90.00
_cell.angle_gamma   90.00
#
_symmetry.space_group_name_H-M   'P 1'
#
loop_
_entity.id
_entity.type
_entity.pdbx_description
1 polymer ?
#
loop_
_entity_poly.entity_id
_entity_poly.type
_entity_poly.pdbx_seq_one_letter_code
_entity_poly.pdbx_strand_id
1 'polypeptide(L)'
;MKKHKETRALLAVVGLLNVDGYYNYLLTFIDKAVDDGFIMPSQRSIIVSAPDAKELVQKLEEYVPVHDGVVAQAKWEAEQMEFNASLQTEIGR
;
A
#
# COMPACT_ATOMS: atom_id res chain seq x y z
N MET A 1 22.44 16.33 14.62
CA MET A 1 22.04 16.10 13.21
C MET A 1 20.72 15.37 13.20
N LYS A 2 19.77 15.84 12.37
CA LYS A 2 18.35 15.45 12.40
C LYS A 2 18.18 13.94 12.27
N LYS A 3 17.32 13.37 13.15
CA LYS A 3 16.78 12.01 13.04
C LYS A 3 16.36 11.78 11.59
N HIS A 4 16.99 10.83 10.91
CA HIS A 4 16.39 10.18 9.76
C HIS A 4 15.14 9.49 10.29
N LYS A 5 14.02 10.20 10.20
CA LYS A 5 12.69 9.67 10.45
C LYS A 5 12.54 8.56 9.43
N GLU A 6 12.54 7.32 9.90
CA GLU A 6 12.26 6.14 9.08
C GLU A 6 11.03 6.46 8.24
N THR A 7 11.26 6.52 6.93
CA THR A 7 10.22 6.50 5.94
C THR A 7 9.57 5.13 6.02
N ARG A 8 8.63 4.97 6.96
CA ARG A 8 7.55 4.03 6.77
C ARG A 8 6.75 4.61 5.62
N ALA A 9 7.06 4.20 4.40
CA ALA A 9 6.05 4.20 3.36
C ALA A 9 4.87 3.43 3.96
N LEU A 10 3.86 4.16 4.42
CA LEU A 10 2.61 3.60 4.90
C LEU A 10 1.92 3.00 3.68
N LEU A 11 2.35 1.80 3.27
CA LEU A 11 1.48 0.90 2.54
C LEU A 11 0.36 0.56 3.51
N ALA A 12 -0.71 1.34 3.46
CA ALA A 12 -1.89 1.11 4.29
C ALA A 12 -2.51 -0.23 3.86
N VAL A 13 -2.40 -1.23 4.73
CA VAL A 13 -3.10 -2.51 4.56
C VAL A 13 -4.59 -2.29 4.87
N VAL A 14 -5.46 -2.90 4.08
CA VAL A 14 -6.91 -2.81 4.22
C VAL A 14 -7.45 -4.12 4.78
N GLY A 15 -8.10 -4.05 5.93
CA GLY A 15 -8.80 -5.19 6.53
C GLY A 15 -10.23 -5.31 6.01
N LEU A 16 -10.62 -6.51 5.58
CA LEU A 16 -11.95 -6.83 5.06
C LEU A 16 -12.58 -7.97 5.87
N LEU A 17 -13.58 -7.63 6.71
CA LEU A 17 -14.34 -8.60 7.49
C LEU A 17 -15.37 -9.33 6.61
N ASN A 18 -15.10 -10.58 6.25
CA ASN A 18 -15.87 -11.38 5.29
C ASN A 18 -16.83 -12.35 5.98
N VAL A 19 -17.81 -11.81 6.71
CA VAL A 19 -18.84 -12.61 7.39
C VAL A 19 -19.66 -13.39 6.38
N ASP A 20 -19.79 -14.70 6.57
CA ASP A 20 -20.57 -15.63 5.73
C ASP A 20 -20.29 -15.51 4.22
N GLY A 21 -19.06 -15.09 3.86
CA GLY A 21 -18.66 -14.96 2.47
C GLY A 21 -19.26 -13.77 1.73
N TYR A 22 -19.78 -12.76 2.43
CA TYR A 22 -20.39 -11.55 1.82
C TYR A 22 -19.50 -10.89 0.75
N TYR A 23 -18.19 -10.87 0.94
CA TYR A 23 -17.21 -10.28 0.02
C TYR A 23 -16.55 -11.28 -0.93
N ASN A 24 -17.01 -12.53 -1.01
CA ASN A 24 -16.37 -13.55 -1.88
C ASN A 24 -16.30 -13.09 -3.34
N TYR A 25 -17.40 -12.54 -3.89
CA TYR A 25 -17.40 -12.06 -5.27
C TYR A 25 -16.43 -10.89 -5.50
N LEU A 26 -16.27 -10.00 -4.52
CA LEU A 26 -15.29 -8.92 -4.58
C LEU A 26 -13.87 -9.48 -4.58
N LEU A 27 -13.57 -10.42 -3.68
CA LEU A 27 -12.26 -11.07 -3.60
C LEU A 27 -11.93 -11.82 -4.90
N THR A 28 -12.87 -12.60 -5.44
CA THR A 28 -12.72 -13.29 -6.73
C THR A 28 -12.53 -12.32 -7.90
N PHE A 29 -13.24 -11.19 -7.91
CA PHE A 29 -13.04 -10.16 -8.93
C PHE A 29 -11.61 -9.58 -8.89
N ILE A 30 -11.08 -9.35 -7.70
CA ILE A 30 -9.71 -8.86 -7.51
C ILE A 30 -8.70 -9.93 -7.92
N ASP A 31 -8.93 -11.19 -7.57
CA ASP A 31 -8.09 -12.32 -8.01
C ASP A 31 -8.05 -12.38 -9.54
N LYS A 32 -9.19 -12.20 -10.21
CA LYS A 32 -9.25 -12.15 -11.69
C LYS A 32 -8.46 -10.98 -12.27
N ALA A 33 -8.50 -9.80 -11.63
CA ALA A 33 -7.73 -8.64 -12.05
C ALA A 33 -6.20 -8.85 -11.89
N VAL A 34 -5.78 -9.68 -10.93
CA VAL A 34 -4.39 -10.13 -10.81
C VAL A 34 -4.05 -11.08 -11.96
N ASP A 35 -4.90 -12.07 -12.23
CA ASP A 35 -4.69 -13.05 -13.32
C ASP A 35 -4.62 -12.38 -14.70
N ASP A 36 -5.42 -11.34 -14.92
CA ASP A 36 -5.42 -10.53 -16.14
C ASP A 36 -4.26 -9.54 -16.23
N GLY A 37 -3.44 -9.43 -15.17
CA GLY A 37 -2.28 -8.54 -15.12
C GLY A 37 -2.59 -7.06 -14.89
N PHE A 38 -3.84 -6.73 -14.51
CA PHE A 38 -4.21 -5.37 -14.12
C PHE A 38 -3.68 -5.00 -12.73
N ILE A 39 -3.47 -5.98 -11.85
CA ILE A 39 -2.91 -5.81 -10.50
C ILE A 39 -1.66 -6.68 -10.38
N MET A 40 -0.57 -6.12 -9.85
CA MET A 40 0.64 -6.91 -9.61
C MET A 40 0.38 -7.95 -8.51
N PRO A 41 0.89 -9.19 -8.62
CA PRO A 41 0.70 -10.21 -7.60
C PRO A 41 1.10 -9.77 -6.17
N SER A 42 2.15 -8.96 -6.05
CA SER A 42 2.57 -8.36 -4.77
C SER A 42 1.58 -7.36 -4.18
N GLN A 43 0.80 -6.69 -5.00
CA GLN A 43 -0.22 -5.72 -4.56
C GLN A 43 -1.50 -6.41 -4.09
N ARG A 44 -1.71 -7.69 -4.44
CA ARG A 44 -2.87 -8.46 -3.99
C ARG A 44 -2.94 -8.60 -2.47
N SER A 45 -1.78 -8.61 -1.79
CA SER A 45 -1.69 -8.75 -0.34
C SER A 45 -2.10 -7.49 0.43
N ILE A 46 -2.36 -6.36 -0.25
CA ILE A 46 -2.84 -5.12 0.38
C ILE A 46 -4.20 -5.35 1.07
N ILE A 47 -5.01 -6.28 0.57
CA ILE A 47 -6.30 -6.65 1.18
C ILE A 47 -6.13 -7.93 1.99
N VAL A 48 -6.30 -7.79 3.30
CA VAL A 48 -6.35 -8.90 4.25
C VAL A 48 -7.81 -9.17 4.58
N SER A 49 -8.26 -10.41 4.44
CA SER A 49 -9.62 -10.80 4.81
C SER A 49 -9.65 -11.94 5.83
N ALA A 50 -10.71 -11.94 6.64
CA ALA A 50 -11.03 -12.98 7.61
C ALA A 50 -12.54 -13.02 7.88
N PRO A 51 -13.10 -14.19 8.26
CA PRO A 51 -14.53 -14.33 8.54
C PRO A 51 -14.97 -13.68 9.85
N ASP A 52 -14.06 -13.47 10.81
CA ASP A 52 -14.34 -12.83 12.09
C ASP A 52 -13.32 -11.73 12.45
N ALA A 53 -13.73 -10.85 13.37
CA ALA A 53 -12.97 -9.66 13.73
C ALA A 53 -11.67 -9.98 14.47
N LYS A 54 -11.63 -11.05 15.25
CA LYS A 54 -10.45 -11.42 16.03
C LYS A 54 -9.34 -11.89 15.10
N GLU A 55 -9.67 -12.78 14.16
CA GLU A 55 -8.74 -13.25 13.15
C GLU A 55 -8.28 -12.10 12.24
N LEU A 56 -9.19 -11.18 11.87
CA LEU A 56 -8.83 -10.02 11.05
C LEU A 56 -7.78 -9.14 11.72
N VAL A 57 -7.99 -8.78 13.00
CA VAL A 57 -7.05 -7.95 13.75
C VAL A 57 -5.71 -8.64 13.89
N GLN A 58 -5.69 -9.94 14.22
CA GLN A 58 -4.45 -10.71 14.31
C GLN A 58 -3.65 -10.68 12.99
N LYS A 59 -4.31 -10.93 11.85
CA LYS A 59 -3.66 -10.88 10.55
C LYS A 59 -3.14 -9.49 10.18
N LEU A 60 -3.80 -8.43 10.63
CA LEU A 60 -3.36 -7.05 10.41
C LEU A 60 -2.14 -6.69 11.28
N GLU A 61 -2.08 -7.19 12.52
CA GLU A 61 -0.93 -7.01 13.42
C GLU A 61 0.31 -7.76 12.91
N GLU A 62 0.11 -8.94 12.32
CA GLU A 62 1.18 -9.78 11.75
C GLU A 62 1.57 -9.37 10.31
N TYR A 63 0.93 -8.36 9.73
CA TYR A 63 1.13 -7.99 8.33
C TYR A 63 2.56 -7.50 8.06
N VAL A 64 3.24 -8.16 7.13
CA VAL A 64 4.54 -7.75 6.58
C VAL A 64 4.34 -7.26 5.14
N PRO A 65 4.63 -5.98 4.83
CA PRO A 65 4.48 -5.47 3.48
C PRO A 65 5.37 -6.23 2.49
N VAL A 66 4.75 -6.77 1.44
CA VAL A 66 5.47 -7.34 0.30
C VAL A 66 6.00 -6.17 -0.53
N HIS A 67 7.31 -5.90 -0.42
CA HIS A 67 7.94 -4.81 -1.15
C HIS A 67 8.32 -5.28 -2.56
N ASP A 68 7.50 -4.95 -3.55
CA ASP A 68 8.01 -4.77 -4.90
C ASP A 68 8.52 -3.33 -5.00
N GLY A 69 9.83 -3.16 -5.17
CA GLY A 69 10.58 -1.91 -5.01
C GLY A 69 10.14 -0.69 -5.82
N VAL A 70 9.06 -0.78 -6.60
CA VAL A 70 8.60 0.23 -7.56
C VAL A 70 7.68 1.28 -6.93
N VAL A 71 6.79 0.90 -6.00
CA VAL A 71 5.74 1.83 -5.50
C VAL A 71 6.26 2.81 -4.45
N ALA A 72 7.25 2.40 -3.66
CA ALA A 72 7.87 3.27 -2.66
C ALA A 72 8.79 4.33 -3.29
N GLN A 73 9.30 4.14 -4.51
CA GLN A 73 10.13 5.15 -5.19
C GLN A 73 9.29 6.27 -5.81
N ALA A 74 8.16 5.94 -6.45
CA ALA A 74 7.36 6.90 -7.22
C ALA A 74 6.83 8.07 -6.39
N LYS A 75 6.45 7.85 -5.12
CA LYS A 75 5.92 8.92 -4.26
C LYS A 75 7.02 9.88 -3.76
N TRP A 76 8.23 9.37 -3.51
CA TRP A 76 9.33 10.16 -2.98
C TRP A 76 10.02 11.00 -4.06
N GLU A 77 10.06 10.49 -5.30
CA GLU A 77 10.63 11.22 -6.43
C GLU A 77 9.76 12.43 -6.83
N ALA A 78 8.43 12.29 -6.81
CA ALA A 78 7.50 13.39 -7.08
C ALA A 78 7.62 14.52 -6.04
N GLU A 79 7.65 14.17 -4.74
CA GLU A 79 7.78 15.16 -3.66
C GLU A 79 9.16 15.86 -3.66
N GLN A 80 10.23 15.16 -4.05
CA GLN A 80 11.57 15.76 -4.21
C GLN A 80 11.65 16.71 -5.41
N MET A 81 11.01 16.38 -6.54
CA MET A 81 10.98 17.26 -7.72
C MET A 81 10.24 18.57 -7.44
N GLU A 82 9.09 18.51 -6.77
CA GLU A 82 8.32 19.71 -6.39
C GLU A 82 9.09 20.60 -5.41
N PHE A 83 9.74 20.00 -4.41
CA PHE A 83 10.58 20.74 -3.46
C PHE A 83 11.79 21.40 -4.14
N ASN A 84 12.50 20.68 -5.01
CA ASN A 84 13.65 21.24 -5.73
C ASN A 84 13.25 22.35 -6.73
N ALA A 85 12.10 22.21 -7.39
CA ALA A 85 11.55 23.25 -8.27
C ALA A 85 11.20 24.54 -7.50
N SER A 86 10.67 24.42 -6.28
CA SER A 86 10.39 25.58 -5.42
C SER A 86 11.66 26.31 -4.98
N LEU A 87 12.72 25.57 -4.60
CA LEU A 87 14.00 26.16 -4.19
C LEU A 87 14.71 26.91 -5.33
N GLN A 88 14.65 26.40 -6.56
CA GLN A 88 15.23 27.08 -7.71
C GLN A 88 14.50 28.38 -8.07
N THR A 89 13.18 28.42 -7.85
CA THR A 89 12.37 29.62 -8.08
C THR A 89 12.66 30.72 -7.06
N GLU A 90 13.01 30.34 -5.83
CA GLU A 90 13.26 31.26 -4.71
C GLU A 90 14.70 31.81 -4.71
N ILE A 91 15.67 31.04 -5.21
CA ILE A 91 17.08 31.47 -5.36
C ILE A 91 17.27 32.37 -6.60
N GLY A 92 16.34 32.31 -7.57
CA GLY A 92 16.36 33.12 -8.80
C GLY A 92 15.68 34.49 -8.71
N ARG A 93 15.23 34.91 -7.52
CA ARG A 93 14.66 36.24 -7.24
C ARG A 93 15.63 37.07 -6.40
#